data_AF-A0A7W2NJT3-F1
#
_entry.id   AF-A0A7W2NJT3-F1
#
_cell.length_a   1.000
_cell.length_b   1.000
_cell.length_c   1.000
_cell.angle_alpha   90.00
_cell.angle_beta   90.00
_cell.angle_gamma   90.00
#
_symmetry.space_group_name_H-M   'P 1'
#
loop_
_entity.id
_entity.type
_entity.pdbx_description
1 polymer ?
#
loop_
_entity_poly.entity_id
_entity_poly.type
_entity_poly.pdbx_seq_one_letter_code
_entity_poly.pdbx_strand_id
1 'polypeptide(L)'
;MRLYTTVIVFLILLAIAFVFGSQNDQVLTLNYLIAKTNLSVAAAVSLFTSIGFVLGLLFALFWKLLGMIKTSKNNQLNTEKKS
;
A
#
# COMPACT_ATOMS: atom_id res chain seq x y z
N MET A 1 12.12 16.99 -9.84
CA MET A 1 10.91 17.59 -10.46
C MET A 1 9.97 16.54 -11.06
N ARG A 2 10.40 15.65 -11.97
CA ARG A 2 9.51 14.66 -12.63
C ARG A 2 8.68 13.79 -11.66
N LEU A 3 9.32 13.19 -10.64
CA LEU A 3 8.62 12.33 -9.67
C LEU A 3 7.55 13.08 -8.87
N TYR A 4 7.87 14.29 -8.36
CA TYR A 4 6.93 15.09 -7.58
C TYR A 4 5.67 15.42 -8.40
N THR A 5 5.85 15.88 -9.64
CA THR A 5 4.72 16.16 -10.54
C THR A 5 3.89 14.91 -10.80
N THR A 6 4.52 13.76 -11.07
CA THR A 6 3.80 12.49 -11.28
C THR A 6 3.01 12.07 -10.05
N VAL A 7 3.60 12.14 -8.85
CA VAL A 7 2.90 11.78 -7.60
C VAL A 7 1.73 12.71 -7.34
N ILE A 8 1.90 14.03 -7.54
CA ILE A 8 0.82 15.00 -7.37
C ILE A 8 -0.32 14.72 -8.35
N VAL A 9 -0.03 14.54 -9.64
CA VAL A 9 -1.04 14.22 -10.66
C VAL A 9 -1.74 12.91 -10.33
N PHE A 10 -1.00 11.88 -9.90
CA PHE A 10 -1.57 10.62 -9.47
C PHE A 10 -2.54 10.79 -8.28
N LEU A 11 -2.16 11.56 -7.26
CA LEU A 11 -3.02 11.83 -6.10
C LEU A 11 -4.28 12.61 -6.49
N ILE A 12 -4.17 13.57 -7.42
CA ILE A 12 -5.33 14.30 -7.96
C ILE A 12 -6.28 13.33 -8.68
N LEU A 13 -5.76 12.50 -9.58
CA LEU A 13 -6.57 11.51 -10.31
C LEU A 13 -7.21 10.49 -9.37
N LEU A 14 -6.47 10.06 -8.34
CA LEU A 14 -6.98 9.16 -7.31
C LEU A 14 -8.13 9.80 -6.53
N ALA A 15 -7.99 11.06 -6.10
CA ALA A 15 -9.04 11.80 -5.42
C ALA A 15 -10.30 11.94 -6.30
N ILE A 16 -10.12 12.28 -7.58
CA ILE A 16 -11.20 12.36 -8.56
C ILE A 16 -11.92 11.01 -8.67
N ALA A 17 -11.18 9.89 -8.77
CA ALA A 17 -11.75 8.55 -8.84
C ALA A 17 -12.59 8.22 -7.60
N PHE A 18 -12.14 8.61 -6.39
CA PHE A 18 -12.92 8.42 -5.17
C PHE A 18 -14.19 9.27 -5.12
N VAL A 19 -14.14 10.52 -5.58
CA VAL A 19 -15.32 11.41 -5.65
C VAL A 19 -16.36 10.89 -6.64
N PHE A 20 -15.92 10.42 -7.82
CA PHE A 20 -16.83 9.80 -8.78
C PHE A 20 -17.35 8.45 -8.28
N GLY A 21 -16.48 7.67 -7.64
CA GLY A 21 -16.87 6.42 -7.01
C GLY A 21 -17.94 6.64 -5.93
N SER A 22 -17.78 7.63 -5.04
CA SER A 22 -18.71 7.83 -3.92
C SER A 22 -20.09 8.28 -4.37
N GLN A 23 -20.21 8.88 -5.56
CA GLN A 23 -21.48 9.24 -6.19
C GLN A 23 -22.10 8.09 -6.99
N ASN A 24 -21.42 6.95 -7.08
CA ASN A 24 -21.95 5.78 -7.76
C ASN A 24 -22.84 4.98 -6.80
N ASP A 25 -24.13 4.90 -7.12
CA ASP A 25 -25.14 4.15 -6.35
C ASP A 25 -25.01 2.62 -6.50
N GLN A 26 -24.07 2.13 -7.31
CA GLN A 26 -23.85 0.71 -7.51
C GLN A 26 -23.37 0.04 -6.22
N VAL A 27 -24.13 -0.97 -5.82
CA VAL A 27 -23.83 -1.83 -4.68
C VAL A 27 -23.29 -3.18 -5.14
N LEU A 28 -22.31 -3.69 -4.41
CA LEU A 28 -21.67 -4.99 -4.55
C LEU A 28 -22.03 -5.85 -3.34
N THR A 29 -22.53 -7.06 -3.59
CA THR A 29 -22.75 -8.06 -2.55
C THR A 29 -21.52 -8.94 -2.40
N LEU A 30 -20.87 -8.88 -1.23
CA LEU A 30 -19.78 -9.77 -0.87
C LEU A 30 -20.34 -10.94 -0.05
N ASN A 31 -20.16 -12.15 -0.58
CA ASN A 31 -20.54 -13.38 0.10
C ASN A 31 -19.28 -13.96 0.77
N TYR A 32 -19.28 -13.95 2.09
CA TYR A 32 -18.31 -14.66 2.92
C TYR A 32 -18.79 -16.09 3.16
N LEU A 33 -17.93 -16.93 3.74
CA LEU A 33 -18.23 -18.34 4.02
C LEU A 33 -19.53 -18.57 4.81
N ILE A 34 -19.88 -17.65 5.73
CA ILE A 34 -21.05 -17.80 6.65
C ILE A 34 -21.94 -16.54 6.64
N ALA A 35 -21.57 -15.49 5.91
CA ALA A 35 -22.28 -14.20 5.95
C ALA A 35 -22.28 -13.52 4.59
N LYS A 36 -23.16 -12.54 4.39
CA LYS A 36 -23.14 -11.66 3.23
C LYS A 36 -23.20 -10.21 3.67
N THR A 37 -22.52 -9.32 2.96
CA THR A 37 -22.62 -7.88 3.16
C THR A 37 -22.83 -7.17 1.83
N ASN A 38 -23.56 -6.06 1.86
CA ASN A 38 -23.73 -5.19 0.69
C ASN A 38 -22.92 -3.93 0.95
N LEU A 39 -21.98 -3.63 0.06
CA LEU A 39 -21.14 -2.44 0.13
C LEU A 39 -21.27 -1.68 -1.19
N SER A 40 -21.22 -0.35 -1.17
CA SER A 40 -21.05 0.37 -2.42
C SER A 40 -19.74 -0.03 -3.09
N VAL A 41 -19.69 0.03 -4.42
CA VAL A 41 -18.45 -0.24 -5.18
C VAL A 41 -17.32 0.65 -4.67
N ALA A 42 -17.62 1.92 -4.37
CA ALA A 42 -16.64 2.85 -3.81
C ALA A 42 -16.14 2.44 -2.42
N ALA A 43 -17.01 1.96 -1.54
CA ALA A 43 -16.59 1.48 -0.22
C ALA A 43 -15.66 0.27 -0.36
N ALA A 44 -15.99 -0.67 -1.24
CA ALA A 44 -15.14 -1.83 -1.51
C ALA A 44 -13.75 -1.40 -2.05
N VAL A 45 -13.71 -0.56 -3.08
CA VAL A 45 -12.46 -0.04 -3.64
C VAL A 45 -11.64 0.70 -2.58
N SER A 46 -12.26 1.59 -1.80
CA SER A 46 -11.58 2.33 -0.73
C SER A 46 -10.97 1.41 0.32
N LEU A 47 -11.72 0.39 0.76
CA LEU A 47 -11.27 -0.57 1.75
C LEU A 47 -10.07 -1.36 1.23
N PHE A 48 -10.17 -1.96 0.04
CA PHE A 48 -9.10 -2.78 -0.52
C PHE A 48 -7.86 -1.97 -0.90
N THR A 49 -8.03 -0.76 -1.44
CA THR A 49 -6.90 0.13 -1.74
C THR A 49 -6.17 0.54 -0.46
N SER A 50 -6.91 0.93 0.58
CA SER A 50 -6.30 1.36 1.85
C SER A 50 -5.56 0.22 2.54
N ILE A 51 -6.19 -0.96 2.65
CA ILE A 51 -5.57 -2.15 3.24
C ILE A 51 -4.35 -2.58 2.42
N GLY A 52 -4.48 -2.66 1.09
CA GLY A 52 -3.39 -3.03 0.20
C GLY A 52 -2.20 -2.07 0.29
N PHE A 53 -2.46 -0.76 0.35
CA PHE A 53 -1.42 0.25 0.50
C PHE A 53 -0.69 0.13 1.85
N VAL A 54 -1.43 0.01 2.96
CA VAL A 54 -0.85 -0.16 4.30
C VAL A 54 -0.01 -1.42 4.38
N LEU A 55 -0.53 -2.56 3.91
CA LEU A 55 0.20 -3.83 3.89
C LEU A 55 1.44 -3.75 3.00
N GLY A 56 1.33 -3.14 1.82
CA GLY A 56 2.46 -2.95 0.91
C GLY A 56 3.55 -2.06 1.51
N LEU A 57 3.16 -0.98 2.19
CA LEU A 57 4.10 -0.10 2.89
C LEU A 57 4.79 -0.83 4.05
N LEU A 58 4.03 -1.55 4.88
CA LEU A 58 4.59 -2.37 5.97
C LEU A 58 5.57 -3.40 5.44
N PHE A 59 5.23 -4.09 4.34
CA PHE A 59 6.11 -5.07 3.71
C PHE A 59 7.40 -4.43 3.19
N ALA A 60 7.31 -3.29 2.52
CA ALA A 60 8.48 -2.56 2.02
C ALA A 60 9.40 -2.10 3.16
N LEU A 61 8.82 -1.57 4.24
CA LEU A 61 9.57 -1.14 5.44
C LEU A 61 10.23 -2.33 6.14
N PHE A 62 9.49 -3.43 6.30
CA PHE A 62 10.02 -4.67 6.88
C PHE A 62 11.20 -5.18 6.06
N TRP A 63 11.09 -5.18 4.73
CA TRP A 63 12.17 -5.65 3.88
C TRP A 63 13.41 -4.75 3.94
N LYS A 64 13.21 -3.42 3.97
CA LYS A 64 14.29 -2.46 4.17
C LYS A 64 15.00 -2.67 5.51
N LEU A 65 14.26 -2.95 6.59
CA LEU A 65 14.81 -3.21 7.91
C LEU A 65 15.69 -4.48 7.91
N LEU A 66 15.21 -5.58 7.32
CA LEU A 66 15.98 -6.81 7.17
C LEU A 66 17.26 -6.60 6.36
N GLY A 67 17.20 -5.80 5.29
CA GLY A 67 18.36 -5.41 4.50
C GLY A 67 19.43 -4.68 5.32
N MET A 68 19.02 -3.71 6.14
CA MET A 68 19.95 -2.96 7.01
C MET A 68 20.64 -3.86 8.05
N ILE A 69 19.90 -4.80 8.66
CA ILE A 69 20.47 -5.75 9.63
C ILE A 69 21.56 -6.63 8.99
N LYS A 70 21.31 -7.14 7.78
CA LYS A 70 22.31 -7.93 7.04
C LYS A 70 23.56 -7.14 6.69
N THR A 71 23.41 -5.89 6.22
CA THR A 71 24.54 -5.02 5.89
C THR A 71 25.39 -4.69 7.12
N SER A 72 24.76 -4.41 8.26
CA SER A 72 25.47 -4.13 9.52
C SER A 72 26.35 -5.31 9.96
N LYS A 73 25.82 -6.54 9.87
CA LYS A 73 26.55 -7.75 10.26
C LYS A 73 27.75 -8.02 9.34
N ASN A 74 27.60 -7.75 8.05
CA ASN A 74 28.66 -7.99 7.05
C ASN A 74 29.80 -6.95 7.12
N ASN A 75 29.51 -5.72 7.52
CA ASN A 75 30.55 -4.70 7.77
C ASN A 75 31.41 -5.05 8.99
N GLN A 76 30.82 -5.56 10.08
CA GLN A 76 31.56 -5.92 11.30
C GLN A 76 32.55 -7.09 11.05
N LEU A 77 32.12 -8.12 10.31
CA LEU A 77 32.97 -9.25 9.94
C LEU A 77 34.17 -8.86 9.05
N ASN A 78 34.00 -7.85 8.18
CA ASN A 78 35.09 -7.37 7.33
C ASN A 78 36.10 -6.49 8.08
N THR A 79 35.68 -5.77 9.12
CA THR A 79 36.60 -5.04 10.01
C THR A 79 37.43 -5.97 10.89
N GLU A 80 36.85 -7.08 11.38
CA GLU A 80 37.59 -8.09 12.16
C GLU A 80 38.62 -8.85 11.33
N LYS A 81 38.35 -9.14 10.05
CA LYS A 81 39.32 -9.81 9.16
C LYS A 81 40.49 -8.94 8.69
N LYS A 82 40.41 -7.62 8.87
CA LYS A 82 41.45 -6.66 8.45
C LYS A 82 42.37 -6.21 9.59
N SER A 83 42.07 -6.60 10.83
CA SER A 83 42.93 -6.38 12.00
C SER A 83 43.75 -7.61 12.33
#